data_AF-A0A2T4TQ80-F1
#
_entry.id   AF-A0A2T4TQ80-F1
#
_cell.length_a   1.000
_cell.length_b   1.000
_cell.length_c   1.000
_cell.angle_alpha   90.00
_cell.angle_beta   90.00
_cell.angle_gamma   90.00
#
_symmetry.space_group_name_H-M   'P 1'
#
loop_
_entity.id
_entity.type
_entity.pdbx_description
1 polymer ?
#
loop_
_entity_poly.entity_id
_entity_poly.type
_entity_poly.pdbx_seq_one_letter_code
_entity_poly.pdbx_strand_id
1 'polypeptide(L)'
;MKKFMRFILIFLLLYLAGSLCLDRFVFPKDIIGTYYEVPLPNHHQLEAFDVKYGCIVDTEIDETMVDEIDSLQIIGNYVIGSIPKYTESGAKGINFFVYDTTTDKTTLYETLEQLSKAEAIPEISFTTTIDYYWKHRRPADIFLALACVMVSFAYSSFRNHK
;
A
#
# COMPACT_ATOMS: atom_id res chain seq x y z
N MET A 1 -13.16 -0.29 44.10
CA MET A 1 -13.71 0.43 42.92
C MET A 1 -12.65 0.97 41.96
N LYS A 2 -11.64 1.75 42.38
CA LYS A 2 -10.60 2.30 41.45
C LYS A 2 -9.85 1.27 40.60
N LYS A 3 -9.52 0.09 41.14
CA LYS A 3 -8.83 -0.99 40.38
C LYS A 3 -9.72 -1.61 39.30
N PHE A 4 -11.00 -1.80 39.59
CA PHE A 4 -11.98 -2.38 38.65
C PHE A 4 -12.28 -1.44 37.49
N MET A 5 -12.45 -0.14 37.76
CA MET A 5 -12.59 0.87 36.71
C MET A 5 -11.35 1.00 35.82
N ARG A 6 -10.14 0.88 36.38
CA ARG A 6 -8.90 0.87 35.58
C ARG A 6 -8.83 -0.35 34.66
N PHE A 7 -9.27 -1.51 35.13
CA PHE A 7 -9.33 -2.72 34.30
C PHE A 7 -10.31 -2.55 33.13
N ILE A 8 -11.51 -2.03 33.39
CA ILE A 8 -12.51 -1.75 32.34
C ILE A 8 -11.97 -0.74 31.33
N LEU A 9 -11.29 0.32 31.78
CA LEU A 9 -10.72 1.33 30.89
C LEU A 9 -9.62 0.76 30.00
N ILE A 10 -8.73 -0.07 30.54
CA ILE A 10 -7.68 -0.75 29.76
C ILE A 10 -8.33 -1.70 28.76
N PHE A 11 -9.33 -2.47 29.18
CA PHE A 11 -10.04 -3.39 28.29
C PHE A 11 -10.75 -2.65 27.15
N LEU A 12 -11.39 -1.51 27.43
CA LEU A 12 -12.00 -0.65 26.42
C LEU A 12 -10.97 -0.03 25.46
N LEU A 13 -9.82 0.42 25.96
CA LEU A 13 -8.74 0.94 25.13
C LEU A 13 -8.14 -0.15 24.24
N LEU A 14 -8.01 -1.38 24.74
CA LEU A 14 -7.55 -2.53 23.96
C LEU A 14 -8.59 -2.99 22.95
N TYR A 15 -9.86 -2.95 23.32
CA TYR A 15 -10.95 -3.24 22.41
C TYR A 15 -11.05 -2.17 21.32
N LEU A 16 -10.87 -0.90 21.65
CA LEU A 16 -10.91 0.21 20.69
C LEU A 16 -9.67 0.22 19.77
N ALA A 17 -8.47 0.01 20.32
CA ALA A 17 -7.26 -0.16 19.52
C ALA A 17 -7.36 -1.41 18.64
N GLY A 18 -7.86 -2.52 19.21
CA GLY A 18 -8.14 -3.74 18.49
C GLY A 18 -9.20 -3.55 17.40
N SER A 19 -10.29 -2.81 17.66
CA SER A 19 -11.38 -2.58 16.70
C SER A 19 -10.99 -1.61 15.60
N LEU A 20 -10.21 -0.57 15.89
CA LEU A 20 -9.68 0.35 14.88
C LEU A 20 -8.61 -0.31 14.02
N CYS A 21 -7.81 -1.22 14.60
CA CYS A 21 -6.91 -2.09 13.85
C CYS A 21 -7.70 -3.12 13.03
N LEU A 22 -8.73 -3.73 13.62
CA LEU A 22 -9.60 -4.68 12.96
C LEU A 22 -10.44 -4.02 11.88
N ASP A 23 -10.87 -2.76 11.94
CA ASP A 23 -11.57 -2.14 10.80
C ASP A 23 -10.64 -2.05 9.57
N ARG A 24 -9.33 -1.88 9.78
CA ARG A 24 -8.32 -1.98 8.71
C ARG A 24 -8.00 -3.42 8.28
N PHE A 25 -8.43 -4.43 9.04
CA PHE A 25 -8.15 -5.86 8.84
C PHE A 25 -9.41 -6.74 8.67
N VAL A 26 -10.62 -6.28 8.95
CA VAL A 26 -11.94 -6.95 8.88
C VAL A 26 -12.87 -6.31 7.84
N PHE A 27 -12.65 -5.04 7.45
CA PHE A 27 -13.05 -4.54 6.12
C PHE A 27 -11.88 -4.45 5.12
N PRO A 28 -11.00 -5.46 4.99
CA PRO A 28 -10.25 -5.62 3.79
C PRO A 28 -11.25 -6.29 2.85
N LYS A 29 -11.50 -5.60 1.77
CA LYS A 29 -11.67 -6.31 0.54
C LYS A 29 -10.43 -7.29 0.49
N ASP A 30 -10.70 -8.58 0.76
CA ASP A 30 -9.89 -9.83 0.72
C ASP A 30 -8.70 -10.16 1.68
N ILE A 31 -8.99 -10.90 2.78
CA ILE A 31 -8.03 -11.56 3.72
C ILE A 31 -7.48 -12.91 3.20
N ILE A 32 -7.56 -13.20 1.90
CA ILE A 32 -6.87 -14.36 1.34
C ILE A 32 -5.85 -13.85 0.34
N GLY A 33 -4.81 -13.17 0.84
CA GLY A 33 -3.55 -12.90 0.14
C GLY A 33 -3.66 -12.67 -1.37
N THR A 34 -4.52 -11.76 -1.84
CA THR A 34 -4.63 -11.51 -3.29
C THR A 34 -4.29 -10.09 -3.67
N TYR A 35 -4.58 -9.06 -2.87
CA TYR A 35 -4.20 -7.68 -3.15
C TYR A 35 -3.95 -6.82 -1.91
N TYR A 36 -3.19 -5.75 -2.13
CA TYR A 36 -2.70 -4.81 -1.13
C TYR A 36 -2.88 -3.38 -1.62
N GLU A 37 -3.55 -2.53 -0.85
CA GLU A 37 -3.86 -1.16 -1.25
C GLU A 37 -2.93 -0.13 -0.59
N VAL A 38 -2.33 0.74 -1.41
CA VAL A 38 -1.57 1.91 -0.96
C VAL A 38 -2.27 3.17 -1.49
N PRO A 39 -2.73 4.08 -0.62
CA PRO A 39 -3.38 5.30 -1.07
C PRO A 39 -2.37 6.17 -1.83
N LEU A 40 -2.82 6.70 -2.96
CA LEU A 40 -2.13 7.68 -3.79
C LEU A 40 -2.82 9.05 -3.65
N PRO A 41 -2.21 10.14 -4.14
CA PRO A 41 -2.88 11.44 -4.20
C PRO A 41 -4.20 11.41 -4.99
N ASN A 42 -5.09 12.36 -4.70
CA ASN A 42 -6.31 12.63 -5.46
C ASN A 42 -7.21 11.41 -5.70
N HIS A 43 -7.65 10.73 -4.63
CA HIS A 43 -8.64 9.64 -4.73
C HIS A 43 -8.19 8.42 -5.54
N HIS A 44 -6.88 8.22 -5.73
CA HIS A 44 -6.34 7.03 -6.36
C HIS A 44 -5.74 6.07 -5.33
N GLN A 45 -5.64 4.80 -5.69
CA GLN A 45 -4.90 3.81 -4.93
C GLN A 45 -4.09 2.90 -5.85
N LEU A 46 -2.93 2.48 -5.35
CA LEU A 46 -2.14 1.39 -5.94
C LEU A 46 -2.61 0.09 -5.30
N GLU A 47 -3.12 -0.83 -6.10
CA GLU A 47 -3.43 -2.19 -5.69
C GLU A 47 -2.28 -3.09 -6.16
N ALA A 48 -1.48 -3.63 -5.24
CA ALA A 48 -0.47 -4.61 -5.55
C ALA A 48 -1.02 -6.01 -5.29
N PHE A 49 -0.94 -6.91 -6.25
CA PHE A 49 -1.39 -8.28 -6.08
C PHE A 49 -0.29 -9.14 -5.46
N ASP A 50 -0.65 -10.23 -4.77
CA ASP A 50 0.31 -11.20 -4.18
C ASP A 50 1.19 -11.91 -5.24
N VAL A 51 1.07 -11.50 -6.50
CA VAL A 51 1.67 -12.06 -7.71
C VAL A 51 2.39 -10.97 -8.52
N LYS A 52 3.45 -10.35 -7.97
CA LYS A 52 4.42 -9.44 -8.64
C LYS A 52 3.90 -8.14 -9.28
N TYR A 53 2.65 -8.09 -9.70
CA TYR A 53 2.05 -7.01 -10.47
C TYR A 53 1.11 -6.19 -9.61
N GLY A 54 0.83 -4.96 -10.02
CA GLY A 54 -0.21 -4.13 -9.43
C GLY A 54 -1.02 -3.39 -10.47
N CYS A 55 -2.03 -2.64 -10.04
CA CYS A 55 -2.78 -1.73 -10.87
C CYS A 55 -3.04 -0.41 -10.13
N ILE A 56 -3.41 0.63 -10.88
CA ILE A 56 -3.87 1.89 -10.30
C ILE A 56 -5.38 1.94 -10.48
N VAL A 57 -6.10 2.23 -9.38
CA VAL A 57 -7.55 2.27 -9.34
C VAL A 57 -8.00 3.63 -8.81
N ASP A 58 -9.04 4.20 -9.42
CA ASP A 58 -9.77 5.33 -8.86
C ASP A 58 -10.74 4.84 -7.77
N THR A 59 -10.57 5.34 -6.56
CA THR A 59 -11.32 4.93 -5.36
C THR A 59 -12.79 5.33 -5.38
N GLU A 60 -13.18 6.34 -6.17
CA GLU A 60 -14.57 6.81 -6.21
C GLU A 60 -15.42 6.00 -7.18
N ILE A 61 -14.83 5.60 -8.31
CA ILE A 61 -15.54 4.92 -9.41
C ILE A 61 -15.20 3.43 -9.54
N ASP A 62 -14.24 2.92 -8.77
CA ASP A 62 -13.78 1.51 -8.80
C ASP A 62 -13.30 1.09 -10.21
N GLU A 63 -12.67 2.03 -10.94
CA GLU A 63 -12.17 1.84 -12.31
C GLU A 63 -10.65 1.67 -12.35
N THR A 64 -10.18 0.62 -13.03
CA THR A 64 -8.75 0.35 -13.25
C THR A 64 -8.20 1.23 -14.38
N MET A 65 -7.24 2.09 -14.04
CA MET A 65 -6.60 3.02 -14.97
C MET A 65 -5.45 2.40 -15.76
N VAL A 66 -4.65 1.56 -15.09
CA VAL A 66 -3.50 0.86 -15.66
C VAL A 66 -3.38 -0.51 -15.02
N ASP A 67 -3.39 -1.56 -15.84
CA ASP A 67 -3.25 -2.95 -15.41
C ASP A 67 -1.78 -3.43 -15.56
N GLU A 68 -1.39 -4.37 -14.71
CA GLU A 68 -0.09 -5.05 -14.69
C GLU A 68 1.19 -4.18 -14.56
N ILE A 69 1.33 -3.47 -13.44
CA ILE A 69 2.50 -2.67 -13.09
C ILE A 69 3.55 -3.53 -12.37
N ASP A 70 4.73 -3.71 -12.94
CA ASP A 70 5.83 -4.50 -12.33
C ASP A 70 6.63 -3.67 -11.32
N SER A 71 6.94 -2.42 -11.69
CA SER A 71 7.71 -1.50 -10.87
C SER A 71 7.26 -0.06 -11.10
N LEU A 72 7.43 0.79 -10.08
CA LEU A 72 6.98 2.17 -10.08
C LEU A 72 7.91 3.12 -9.33
N GLN A 73 7.73 4.41 -9.60
CA GLN A 73 8.31 5.54 -8.89
C GLN A 73 7.23 6.61 -8.78
N ILE A 74 7.12 7.24 -7.61
CA ILE A 74 6.17 8.34 -7.38
C ILE A 74 6.94 9.63 -7.12
N ILE A 75 6.64 10.65 -7.92
CA ILE A 75 7.29 11.96 -7.85
C ILE A 75 6.20 13.03 -7.90
N GLY A 76 5.92 13.63 -6.74
CA GLY A 76 4.79 14.56 -6.61
C GLY A 76 3.48 13.88 -6.97
N ASN A 77 2.80 14.38 -8.00
CA ASN A 77 1.52 13.87 -8.50
C ASN A 77 1.67 12.85 -9.64
N TYR A 78 2.89 12.53 -10.05
CA TYR A 78 3.14 11.57 -11.11
C TYR A 78 3.44 10.19 -10.54
N VAL A 79 2.73 9.19 -11.04
CA VAL A 79 3.06 7.78 -10.90
C VAL A 79 3.71 7.32 -12.20
N ILE A 80 4.98 6.96 -12.12
CA ILE A 80 5.77 6.52 -13.26
C ILE A 80 5.98 5.03 -13.07
N GLY A 81 5.67 4.21 -14.07
CA GLY A 81 5.77 2.77 -13.90
C GLY A 81 6.18 2.02 -15.16
N SER A 82 6.60 0.78 -14.96
CA SER A 82 6.93 -0.17 -16.01
C SER A 82 5.84 -1.24 -16.11
N ILE A 83 5.36 -1.47 -17.33
CA ILE A 83 4.38 -2.51 -17.65
C ILE A 83 5.02 -3.54 -18.60
N PRO A 84 4.76 -4.84 -18.42
CA PRO A 84 5.25 -5.86 -19.32
C PRO A 84 4.61 -5.68 -20.70
N LYS A 85 5.42 -5.74 -21.76
CA LYS A 85 4.95 -5.79 -23.15
C LYS A 85 5.02 -7.23 -23.61
N TYR A 86 3.87 -7.85 -23.85
CA TYR A 86 3.82 -9.18 -24.47
C TYR A 86 3.78 -9.02 -25.99
N THR A 87 4.79 -9.53 -26.70
CA THR A 87 4.71 -9.67 -28.15
C THR A 87 3.96 -10.95 -28.53
N GLU A 88 3.43 -11.04 -29.75
CA GLU A 88 2.78 -12.24 -30.28
C GLU A 88 3.69 -13.50 -30.24
N SER A 89 5.01 -13.29 -30.18
CA SER A 89 6.04 -14.33 -30.03
C SER A 89 6.34 -14.74 -28.59
N GLY A 90 5.67 -14.16 -27.59
CA GLY A 90 5.91 -14.41 -26.17
C GLY A 90 7.18 -13.75 -25.61
N ALA A 91 7.85 -12.90 -26.38
CA ALA A 91 8.98 -12.12 -25.86
C ALA A 91 8.45 -11.03 -24.92
N LYS A 92 8.99 -10.98 -23.70
CA LYS A 92 8.72 -9.92 -22.72
C LYS A 92 9.55 -8.69 -23.04
N GLY A 93 8.94 -7.66 -23.60
CA GLY A 93 9.44 -6.29 -23.58
C GLY A 93 8.94 -5.55 -22.33
N ILE A 94 9.31 -4.28 -22.20
CA ILE A 94 8.83 -3.39 -21.13
C ILE A 94 8.41 -2.08 -21.78
N ASN A 95 7.19 -1.63 -21.53
CA ASN A 95 6.76 -0.26 -21.79
C ASN A 95 6.80 0.52 -20.48
N PHE A 96 6.81 1.84 -20.59
CA PHE A 96 6.72 2.74 -19.45
C PHE A 96 5.48 3.61 -19.57
N PHE A 97 4.94 4.02 -18.43
CA PHE A 97 3.87 5.00 -18.38
C PHE A 97 4.18 6.11 -17.38
N VAL A 98 3.58 7.26 -17.62
CA VAL A 98 3.50 8.38 -16.68
C VAL A 98 2.03 8.68 -16.51
N TYR A 99 1.54 8.49 -15.29
CA TYR A 99 0.18 8.80 -14.90
C TYR A 99 0.18 10.03 -14.00
N ASP A 100 -0.51 11.09 -14.43
CA ASP A 100 -0.70 12.32 -13.67
C ASP A 100 -2.02 12.26 -12.88
N THR A 101 -1.90 12.07 -11.57
CA THR A 101 -3.05 12.01 -10.63
C THR A 101 -3.82 13.32 -10.51
N THR A 102 -3.33 14.45 -11.05
CA THR A 102 -4.09 15.72 -11.06
C THR A 102 -4.94 15.91 -12.30
N THR A 103 -4.54 15.33 -13.42
CA THR A 103 -5.23 15.51 -14.70
C THR A 103 -5.91 14.24 -15.20
N ASP A 104 -5.74 13.13 -14.49
CA ASP A 104 -6.21 11.78 -14.83
C ASP A 104 -5.79 11.37 -16.24
N LYS A 105 -4.55 11.69 -16.60
CA LYS A 105 -3.98 11.38 -17.90
C LYS A 105 -2.82 10.41 -17.77
N THR A 106 -2.87 9.38 -18.60
CA THR A 106 -1.79 8.40 -18.76
C THR A 106 -1.10 8.62 -20.11
N THR A 107 0.21 8.77 -20.07
CA THR A 107 1.07 8.82 -21.26
C THR A 107 1.94 7.57 -21.31
N LEU A 108 2.05 6.94 -22.50
CA LEU A 108 2.81 5.71 -22.71
C LEU A 108 4.10 5.99 -23.50
N TYR A 109 5.18 5.31 -23.11
CA TYR A 109 6.49 5.35 -23.75
C TYR A 109 6.99 3.93 -24.01
N GLU A 110 7.59 3.71 -25.18
CA GLU A 110 8.08 2.39 -25.57
C GLU A 110 9.47 2.09 -25.00
N THR A 111 10.24 3.11 -24.64
CA THR A 111 11.60 2.96 -24.11
C THR A 111 11.88 3.93 -22.97
N LEU A 112 12.81 3.54 -22.10
CA LEU A 112 13.28 4.40 -21.01
C LEU A 112 13.93 5.70 -21.52
N GLU A 113 14.56 5.66 -22.70
CA GLU A 113 15.13 6.85 -23.34
C GLU A 113 14.07 7.86 -23.77
N GLN A 114 12.91 7.39 -24.28
CA GLN A 114 11.79 8.27 -24.63
C GLN A 114 11.23 8.93 -23.38
N LEU A 115 11.00 8.15 -22.32
CA LEU A 115 10.53 8.65 -21.02
C LEU A 115 11.49 9.70 -20.45
N SER A 116 12.79 9.40 -20.40
CA SER A 116 13.81 10.28 -19.81
C SER A 116 13.99 11.60 -20.57
N LYS A 117 13.58 11.66 -21.85
CA LYS A 117 13.62 12.88 -22.67
C LYS A 117 12.33 13.69 -22.60
N ALA A 118 11.19 13.00 -22.47
CA ALA A 118 9.88 13.63 -22.46
C ALA A 118 9.61 14.32 -21.12
N GLU A 119 9.97 13.65 -20.03
CA GLU A 119 9.78 14.17 -18.69
C GLU A 119 11.13 14.59 -18.13
N ALA A 120 11.28 15.85 -17.71
CA ALA A 120 12.50 16.38 -17.11
C ALA A 120 12.70 15.85 -15.67
N ILE A 121 12.60 14.53 -15.50
CA ILE A 121 12.60 13.83 -14.24
C ILE A 121 14.05 13.46 -13.91
N PRO A 122 14.65 14.02 -12.85
CA PRO A 122 16.00 13.65 -12.45
C PRO A 122 16.01 12.19 -11.96
N GLU A 123 16.94 11.41 -12.50
CA GLU A 123 17.29 10.03 -12.16
C GLU A 123 16.09 9.12 -11.80
N ILE A 124 15.56 8.45 -12.83
CA ILE A 124 14.44 7.52 -12.68
C ILE A 124 14.92 6.28 -11.93
N SER A 125 14.34 6.02 -10.77
CA SER A 125 14.64 4.87 -9.92
C SER A 125 13.35 4.15 -9.57
N PHE A 126 13.20 2.95 -10.09
CA PHE A 126 12.01 2.13 -9.88
C PHE A 126 12.16 1.25 -8.64
N THR A 127 11.04 1.02 -7.96
CA THR A 127 10.89 0.00 -6.92
C THR A 127 9.74 -0.94 -7.30
N THR A 128 9.79 -2.20 -6.88
CA THR A 128 8.69 -3.13 -7.17
C THR A 128 7.42 -2.68 -6.46
N THR A 129 6.25 -3.01 -7.00
CA THR A 129 4.95 -2.75 -6.35
C THR A 129 4.91 -3.32 -4.92
N ILE A 130 5.46 -4.52 -4.73
CA ILE A 130 5.57 -5.21 -3.45
C ILE A 130 6.48 -4.46 -2.46
N ASP A 131 7.67 -4.04 -2.89
CA ASP A 131 8.59 -3.28 -2.03
C ASP A 131 8.00 -1.92 -1.65
N TYR A 132 7.33 -1.27 -2.60
CA TYR A 132 6.62 -0.03 -2.35
C TYR A 132 5.54 -0.22 -1.28
N TYR A 133 4.73 -1.28 -1.39
CA TYR A 133 3.75 -1.65 -0.38
C TYR A 133 4.37 -1.81 1.02
N TRP A 134 5.38 -2.67 1.15
CA TRP A 134 6.02 -2.92 2.45
C TRP A 134 6.61 -1.66 3.06
N LYS A 135 7.20 -0.77 2.24
CA LYS A 135 7.75 0.50 2.72
C LYS A 135 6.67 1.42 3.32
N HIS A 136 5.48 1.48 2.71
CA HIS A 136 4.43 2.42 3.11
C HIS A 136 3.49 1.88 4.20
N ARG A 137 3.38 0.55 4.36
CA ARG A 137 2.51 -0.07 5.38
C ARG A 137 3.24 -0.56 6.65
N ARG A 138 4.57 -0.71 6.62
CA ARG A 138 5.41 -1.08 7.80
C ARG A 138 5.06 -0.37 9.11
N PRO A 139 4.71 0.94 9.15
CA PRO A 139 4.35 1.59 10.41
C PRO A 139 3.17 0.93 11.12
N ALA A 140 2.14 0.47 10.39
CA ALA A 140 0.96 -0.16 10.98
C ALA A 140 1.32 -1.50 11.66
N ASP A 141 2.15 -2.32 11.02
CA ASP A 141 2.63 -3.59 11.58
C ASP A 141 3.50 -3.37 12.82
N ILE A 142 4.35 -2.33 12.80
CA ILE A 142 5.17 -1.94 13.94
C ILE A 142 4.29 -1.48 15.10
N PHE A 143 3.28 -0.64 14.85
CA PHE A 143 2.34 -0.20 15.89
C PHE A 143 1.55 -1.38 16.47
N LEU A 144 1.19 -2.36 15.65
CA LEU A 144 0.51 -3.57 16.11
C LEU A 144 1.42 -4.43 17.00
N ALA A 145 2.66 -4.67 16.58
CA ALA A 145 3.64 -5.39 17.39
C ALA A 145 3.88 -4.69 18.74
N LEU A 146 4.01 -3.36 18.73
CA LEU A 146 4.15 -2.56 19.95
C LEU A 146 2.90 -2.66 20.83
N ALA A 147 1.69 -2.61 20.26
CA ALA A 147 0.44 -2.78 21.01
C ALA A 147 0.37 -4.15 21.68
N CYS A 148 0.71 -5.23 20.96
CA CYS A 148 0.76 -6.60 21.50
C CYS A 148 1.77 -6.74 22.64
N VAL A 149 2.93 -6.11 22.51
CA VAL A 149 3.96 -6.08 23.55
C VAL A 149 3.47 -5.31 24.80
N MET A 150 2.84 -4.15 24.61
CA MET A 150 2.27 -3.36 25.72
C MET A 150 1.16 -4.12 26.46
N VAL A 151 0.29 -4.84 25.73
CA VAL A 151 -0.74 -5.72 26.32
C VAL A 151 -0.10 -6.82 27.17
N SER A 152 0.93 -7.47 26.63
CA SER A 152 1.62 -8.57 27.30
C SER A 152 2.30 -8.09 28.59
N PHE A 153 2.94 -6.92 28.57
CA PHE A 153 3.52 -6.30 29.75
C PHE A 153 2.46 -5.88 30.78
N ALA A 154 1.36 -5.26 30.34
CA ALA A 154 0.26 -4.89 31.22
C ALA A 154 -0.31 -6.13 31.93
N TYR A 155 -0.58 -7.21 31.20
CA TYR A 155 -1.08 -8.47 31.75
C TYR A 155 -0.10 -9.10 32.76
N SER A 156 1.19 -9.15 32.43
CA SER A 156 2.24 -9.66 33.33
C SER A 156 2.34 -8.85 34.63
N SER A 157 2.27 -7.53 34.55
CA SER A 157 2.27 -6.63 35.71
C SER A 157 1.05 -6.84 36.62
N PHE A 158 -0.14 -7.05 36.04
CA PHE A 158 -1.35 -7.39 36.81
C PHE A 158 -1.25 -8.75 37.50
N ARG A 159 -0.62 -9.74 36.86
CA ARG A 159 -0.45 -11.08 37.43
C ARG A 159 0.55 -11.09 38.60
N ASN A 160 1.63 -10.34 38.50
CA ASN A 160 2.68 -10.28 39.53
C ASN A 160 2.34 -9.37 40.72
N HIS A 161 1.22 -8.65 40.68
CA HIS A 161 0.70 -7.84 41.79
C HIS A 161 -0.43 -8.55 42.60
N LYS A 162 -0.55 -9.88 42.47
CA LYS A 162 -1.37 -10.73 43.34
C LYS A 162 -0.53 -11.35 44.46
#